data_AF-A0A150MGL8-F1
#
_entry.id   AF-A0A150MGL8-F1
#
_cell.length_a   1.000
_cell.length_b   1.000
_cell.length_c   1.000
_cell.angle_alpha   90.00
_cell.angle_beta   90.00
_cell.angle_gamma   90.00
#
_symmetry.space_group_name_H-M   'P 1'
#
loop_
_entity.id
_entity.type
_entity.pdbx_description
1 polymer ?
#
loop_
_entity_poly.entity_id
_entity_poly.type
_entity_poly.pdbx_seq_one_letter_code
_entity_poly.pdbx_strand_id
1 'polypeptide(L)' 'MIILKQGNLLEDEAEALVNTVNCVGVMGKGIALQFKQAYPEMFSEYEKACRRKEV' A
#
# COMPACT_ATOMS: atom_id res chain seq x y z
N MET A 1 21.25 -8.36 0.14
CA MET A 1 21.02 -9.35 1.22
C MET A 1 19.52 -9.50 1.38
N ILE A 2 18.99 -10.70 1.56
CA ILE A 2 17.56 -10.92 1.81
C ILE A 2 17.42 -11.39 3.26
N ILE A 3 16.57 -10.72 4.02
CA ILE A 3 16.33 -11.02 5.44
C ILE A 3 14.85 -11.37 5.60
N LEU A 4 14.55 -12.53 6.17
CA LEU A 4 13.19 -12.86 6.59
C LEU A 4 12.95 -12.28 7.98
N LYS A 5 11.92 -11.46 8.13
CA LYS A 5 11.55 -10.78 9.38
C LYS A 5 10.07 -11.02 9.67
N GLN A 6 9.73 -11.03 10.95
CA GLN A 6 8.35 -11.07 11.44
C GLN A 6 8.07 -9.78 12.23
N GLY A 7 6.91 -9.17 12.01
CA GLY A 7 6.53 -7.91 12.65
C GLY A 7 5.44 -7.17 11.86
N ASN A 8 5.29 -5.88 12.15
CA ASN A 8 4.41 -4.98 11.41
C ASN A 8 5.20 -4.31 10.27
N LEU A 9 4.78 -4.52 9.02
CA LEU A 9 5.43 -3.94 7.85
C LEU A 9 5.41 -2.40 7.86
N LEU A 10 4.37 -1.79 8.44
CA LEU A 10 4.21 -0.33 8.47
C LEU A 10 5.16 0.38 9.42
N GLU A 11 5.83 -0.37 10.30
CA GLU A 11 6.79 0.16 11.29
C GLU A 11 8.24 -0.12 10.88
N ASP A 12 8.47 -0.68 9.68
CA ASP A 12 9.82 -0.95 9.21
C ASP A 12 10.55 0.35 8.80
N GLU A 13 11.83 0.46 9.13
CA GLU A 13 12.67 1.63 8.85
C GLU A 13 13.27 1.60 7.43
N ALA A 14 12.85 0.67 6.58
CA ALA A 14 13.23 0.65 5.18
C ALA A 14 12.82 1.94 4.46
N GLU A 15 13.64 2.37 3.49
CA GLU A 15 13.40 3.59 2.71
C GLU A 15 12.08 3.55 1.91
N ALA A 16 11.61 2.35 1.53
CA ALA A 16 10.35 2.15 0.82
C ALA A 16 9.61 0.91 1.33
N LEU A 17 8.28 1.02 1.41
CA LEU A 17 7.38 -0.07 1.75
C LEU A 17 6.56 -0.48 0.53
N VAL A 18 6.40 -1.80 0.32
CA VAL A 18 5.62 -2.33 -0.80
C VAL A 18 4.22 -2.74 -0.32
N ASN A 19 3.19 -2.18 -0.95
CA ASN A 19 1.79 -2.51 -0.69
C ASN A 19 1.22 -3.41 -1.80
N THR A 20 0.51 -4.47 -1.44
CA THR A 20 -0.20 -5.32 -2.40
C THR A 20 -1.58 -4.72 -2.70
N VAL A 21 -1.86 -4.48 -3.99
CA VAL A 21 -3.06 -3.77 -4.44
C VAL A 21 -3.74 -4.50 -5.61
N ASN A 22 -4.89 -3.98 -6.03
CA ASN A 22 -5.53 -4.34 -7.31
C ASN A 22 -5.38 -3.17 -8.30
N CYS A 23 -5.97 -3.28 -9.50
CA CYS A 23 -5.98 -2.20 -10.49
C CYS A 23 -7.34 -1.48 -10.58
N VAL A 24 -8.26 -1.73 -9.64
CA VAL A 24 -9.63 -1.18 -9.64
C VAL A 24 -9.88 -0.14 -8.55
N GLY A 25 -8.82 0.32 -7.86
CA GLY A 25 -8.91 1.45 -6.93
C GLY A 25 -9.44 1.12 -5.54
N VAL A 26 -9.52 -0.16 -5.16
CA VAL A 26 -10.11 -0.56 -3.86
C VAL A 26 -9.05 -1.07 -2.88
N MET A 27 -8.96 -0.48 -1.69
CA MET A 27 -8.17 -1.00 -0.56
C MET A 27 -9.08 -1.30 0.63
N GLY A 28 -9.79 -2.43 0.57
CA GLY A 28 -10.89 -2.73 1.50
C GLY A 28 -10.60 -3.75 2.61
N LYS A 29 -9.49 -4.48 2.54
CA LYS A 29 -9.11 -5.48 3.56
C LYS A 29 -7.61 -5.78 3.55
N GLY A 30 -7.16 -6.56 4.54
CA GLY A 30 -5.78 -7.02 4.64
C GLY A 30 -4.79 -5.86 4.75
N ILE A 31 -3.57 -6.08 4.24
CA ILE A 31 -2.50 -5.09 4.32
C ILE A 31 -2.84 -3.79 3.58
N ALA A 32 -3.55 -3.85 2.44
CA ALA A 32 -3.98 -2.68 1.70
C ALA A 32 -4.86 -1.72 2.52
N LEU A 33 -5.77 -2.27 3.34
CA LEU A 33 -6.59 -1.45 4.24
C LEU A 33 -5.73 -0.74 5.30
N GLN A 34 -4.72 -1.43 5.84
CA GLN A 34 -3.80 -0.83 6.81
C GLN A 34 -3.00 0.32 6.16
N PHE A 35 -2.49 0.13 4.93
CA PHE A 35 -1.85 1.20 4.16
C PHE A 35 -2.78 2.37 3.87
N LYS A 36 -4.05 2.11 3.53
CA LYS A 36 -5.05 3.18 3.32
C LYS A 36 -5.30 4.00 4.58
N GLN A 37 -5.31 3.36 5.75
CA GLN A 37 -5.51 4.03 7.04
C GLN A 37 -4.26 4.81 7.48
N ALA A 38 -3.07 4.23 7.28
CA ALA A 38 -1.80 4.86 7.65
C ALA A 38 -1.38 5.99 6.70
N TYR A 39 -1.66 5.86 5.40
CA TYR A 39 -1.26 6.80 4.35
C TYR A 39 -2.46 7.19 3.45
N PRO A 40 -3.43 7.97 3.97
CA PRO A 40 -4.66 8.29 3.24
C PRO A 40 -4.42 9.10 1.96
N GLU A 41 -3.40 9.97 1.93
CA GLU A 41 -3.02 10.72 0.72
C GLU A 41 -2.51 9.81 -0.40
N MET A 42 -1.69 8.81 -0.06
CA MET A 42 -1.24 7.79 -1.02
C MET A 42 -2.43 7.01 -1.60
N PHE A 43 -3.41 6.64 -0.77
CA PHE A 43 -4.62 5.99 -1.27
C PHE A 43 -5.41 6.88 -2.24
N SER A 44 -5.51 8.18 -1.97
CA SER A 44 -6.17 9.15 -2.87
C SER A 44 -5.48 9.18 -4.25
N GLU A 45 -4.15 9.24 -4.28
CA GLU A 45 -3.40 9.23 -5.54
C GLU A 45 -3.51 7.90 -6.28
N TYR A 46 -3.44 6.76 -5.56
CA TYR A 46 -3.69 5.44 -6.13
C TYR A 46 -5.09 5.32 -6.73
N GLU A 47 -6.15 5.78 -6.04
CA GLU A 47 -7.52 5.71 -6.53
C GLU A 47 -7.67 6.54 -7.82
N LYS A 48 -7.10 7.74 -7.86
CA LYS A 48 -7.09 8.59 -9.06
C LYS A 48 -6.35 7.91 -10.22
N ALA A 49 -5.20 7.30 -9.97
CA ALA A 49 -4.42 6.58 -10.98
C ALA A 49 -5.21 5.38 -11.55
N CYS A 50 -5.87 4.58 -10.72
CA CYS A 50 -6.76 3.51 -11.18
C CYS A 50 -7.90 4.04 -12.05
N ARG A 51 -8.54 5.17 -11.66
CA ARG A 51 -9.60 5.79 -12.47
C ARG A 51 -9.10 6.26 -13.84
N ARG A 52 -7.85 6.74 -13.92
CA ARG A 52 -7.19 7.12 -15.17
C ARG A 52 -6.62 5.93 -15.97
N LYS A 53 -6.69 4.71 -15.42
CA LYS A 53 -6.08 3.48 -16.00
C LYS A 53 -4.56 3.59 -16.17
N GLU A 54 -3.90 4.17 -15.17
CA GLU A 54 -2.43 4.35 -15.11
C GLU A 54 -1.75 3.34 -14.16
N VAL A 55 -2.48 2.30 -13.73
CA VAL A 55 -2.03 1.23 -12.82
C VAL A 55 -2.17 -0.12 -13.52
#